data_AF-A0A0A1VKE0-F1
#
_entry.id   AF-A0A0A1VKE0-F1
#
_cell.length_a   1.000
_cell.length_b   1.000
_cell.length_c   1.000
_cell.angle_alpha   90.00
_cell.angle_beta   90.00
_cell.angle_gamma   90.00
#
_symmetry.space_group_name_H-M   'P 1'
#
loop_
_entity.id
_entity.type
_entity.pdbx_description
1 polymer ?
#
loop_
_entity_poly.entity_id
_entity_poly.type
_entity_poly.pdbx_seq_one_letter_code
_entity_poly.pdbx_strand_id
1 'polypeptide(L)'
;MASLNAFLVAVEMAERRRDAARQTLQDVRGAREAAQAQLDQLEGYAAETQGRWGMRADTAVQPEVMFHHYHFMGRLEHAIGLQTGVVGGQEQRVEKAAQALLEAELRLSSLRKALEHRRRALELQQQRREQKETDERASLLFGRMGRAGMGETHQEQ
;
A
#
# COMPACT_ATOMS: atom_id res chain seq x y z
N MET A 1 -20.53 7.26 19.57
CA MET A 1 -19.48 8.30 19.41
C MET A 1 -18.07 7.73 19.57
N ALA A 2 -17.61 7.29 20.76
CA ALA A 2 -16.22 6.83 20.98
C ALA A 2 -15.75 5.71 20.04
N SER A 3 -16.59 4.71 19.75
CA SER A 3 -16.23 3.63 18.82
C SER A 3 -16.07 4.09 17.37
N LEU A 4 -16.80 5.13 16.95
CA LEU A 4 -16.73 5.66 15.57
C LEU A 4 -15.42 6.43 15.38
N ASN A 5 -15.04 7.24 16.37
CA ASN A 5 -13.76 7.95 16.36
C ASN A 5 -12.58 6.98 16.31
N ALA A 6 -12.64 5.86 17.03
CA ALA A 6 -11.62 4.81 16.95
C ALA A 6 -11.48 4.23 15.53
N PHE A 7 -12.58 3.98 14.81
CA PHE A 7 -12.53 3.54 13.41
C PHE A 7 -11.96 4.60 12.48
N LEU A 8 -12.29 5.89 12.68
CA LEU A 8 -11.74 6.98 11.89
C LEU A 8 -10.22 7.07 12.03
N VAL A 9 -9.71 7.04 13.26
CA VAL A 9 -8.27 7.02 13.54
C VAL A 9 -7.61 5.78 12.94
N ALA A 10 -8.24 4.60 13.05
CA ALA A 10 -7.71 3.38 12.45
C ALA A 10 -7.61 3.45 10.92
N VAL A 11 -8.60 4.08 10.25
CA VAL A 11 -8.56 4.32 8.80
C VAL A 11 -7.41 5.27 8.45
N GLU A 12 -7.27 6.39 9.16
CA GLU A 12 -6.20 7.36 8.92
C GLU A 12 -4.80 6.72 9.08
N MET A 13 -4.61 5.92 10.14
CA MET A 13 -3.36 5.17 10.34
C MET A 13 -3.11 4.16 9.21
N ALA A 14 -4.16 3.48 8.72
CA ALA A 14 -4.04 2.54 7.62
C ALA A 14 -3.72 3.25 6.28
N GLU A 15 -4.23 4.45 6.05
CA GLU A 15 -3.89 5.29 4.89
C GLU A 15 -2.41 5.67 4.91
N ARG A 16 -1.93 6.20 6.05
CA ARG A 16 -0.50 6.52 6.22
C ARG A 16 0.40 5.30 6.01
N ARG A 17 -0.02 4.13 6.51
CA ARG A 17 0.74 2.88 6.32
C ARG A 17 0.78 2.44 4.86
N ARG A 18 -0.33 2.53 4.12
CA ARG A 18 -0.36 2.28 2.67
C ARG A 18 0.58 3.22 1.94
N ASP A 19 0.57 4.52 2.27
CA ASP A 19 1.40 5.51 1.59
C ASP A 19 2.89 5.29 1.86
N ALA A 20 3.25 4.95 3.09
CA ALA A 20 4.61 4.55 3.42
C ALA A 20 5.05 3.27 2.66
N ALA A 21 4.17 2.27 2.54
CA ALA A 21 4.44 1.05 1.78
C ALA A 21 4.60 1.33 0.28
N ARG A 22 3.80 2.26 -0.27
CA ARG A 22 3.91 2.70 -1.66
C ARG A 22 5.23 3.41 -1.93
N GLN A 23 5.63 4.33 -1.05
CA GLN A 23 6.92 5.00 -1.15
C GLN A 23 8.07 3.97 -1.10
N THR A 24 8.01 3.04 -0.14
CA THR A 24 9.00 1.97 -0.02
C THR A 24 9.11 1.16 -1.31
N LEU A 25 7.99 0.77 -1.92
CA LEU A 25 7.98 0.06 -3.20
C LEU A 25 8.62 0.87 -4.33
N GLN A 26 8.36 2.17 -4.40
CA GLN A 26 8.98 3.05 -5.37
C GLN A 26 10.51 3.12 -5.17
N ASP A 27 10.96 3.29 -3.94
CA ASP A 27 12.39 3.40 -3.61
C ASP A 27 13.15 2.11 -3.98
N VAL A 28 12.60 0.93 -3.64
CA VAL A 28 13.26 -0.34 -3.96
C VAL A 28 13.23 -0.65 -5.46
N ARG A 29 12.20 -0.21 -6.20
CA ARG A 29 12.17 -0.31 -7.67
C ARG A 29 13.28 0.54 -8.29
N GLY A 30 13.44 1.79 -7.84
CA GLY A 30 14.54 2.64 -8.30
C GLY A 30 15.90 2.03 -7.99
N ALA A 31 16.08 1.44 -6.81
CA ALA A 31 17.32 0.71 -6.47
C ALA A 31 17.55 -0.52 -7.36
N ARG A 32 16.51 -1.28 -7.71
CA ARG A 32 16.60 -2.42 -8.64
C ARG A 32 17.01 -1.96 -10.03
N GLU A 33 16.40 -0.89 -10.53
CA GLU A 33 16.72 -0.32 -11.85
C GLU A 33 18.17 0.18 -11.90
N ALA A 34 18.63 0.88 -10.86
CA ALA A 34 20.01 1.32 -10.76
C ALA A 34 21.00 0.15 -10.70
N ALA A 35 20.69 -0.90 -9.93
CA ALA A 35 21.51 -2.11 -9.85
C ALA A 35 21.58 -2.85 -11.19
N GLN A 36 20.47 -2.92 -11.93
CA GLN A 36 20.44 -3.51 -13.26
C GLN A 36 21.28 -2.69 -14.24
N ALA A 37 21.14 -1.37 -14.26
CA ALA A 37 21.91 -0.51 -15.14
C ALA A 37 23.42 -0.66 -14.92
N GLN A 38 23.86 -0.84 -13.67
CA GLN A 38 25.27 -1.12 -13.35
C GLN A 38 25.72 -2.49 -13.87
N LEU A 39 24.86 -3.52 -13.78
CA LEU A 39 25.16 -4.83 -14.34
C LEU A 39 25.33 -4.75 -15.86
N ASP A 40 24.38 -4.11 -16.55
CA ASP A 40 24.40 -3.94 -18.01
C ASP A 40 25.68 -3.19 -18.45
N GLN A 41 26.12 -2.19 -17.68
CA GLN A 41 27.37 -1.48 -17.92
C GLN A 41 28.61 -2.39 -17.80
N LEU A 42 28.67 -3.23 -16.76
CA LEU A 42 29.80 -4.16 -16.57
C LEU A 42 29.84 -5.21 -17.68
N GLU A 43 28.69 -5.78 -18.05
CA GLU A 43 28.58 -6.77 -19.13
C GLU A 43 28.93 -6.17 -20.49
N GLY A 44 28.41 -4.97 -20.78
CA GLY A 44 28.75 -4.24 -22.01
C GLY A 44 30.24 -3.92 -22.11
N TYR A 45 30.84 -3.47 -21.01
CA TYR A 45 32.27 -3.20 -20.95
C TYR A 45 33.13 -4.46 -21.11
N ALA A 46 32.69 -5.59 -20.55
CA ALA A 46 33.34 -6.89 -20.73
C ALA A 46 33.34 -7.31 -22.20
N ALA A 47 32.16 -7.23 -22.85
CA ALA A 47 32.00 -7.58 -24.26
C ALA A 47 32.85 -6.69 -25.19
N GLU A 48 32.86 -5.36 -24.96
CA GLU A 48 33.68 -4.43 -25.73
C GLU A 48 35.19 -4.73 -25.58
N THR A 49 35.62 -5.03 -24.35
CA THR A 49 37.03 -5.34 -24.06
C THR A 49 37.46 -6.64 -24.73
N GLN A 50 36.63 -7.67 -24.69
CA GLN A 50 36.91 -8.95 -25.34
C GLN A 50 36.88 -8.85 -26.88
N GLY A 51 35.94 -8.10 -27.45
CA GLY A 51 35.88 -7.85 -28.89
C GLY A 51 37.11 -7.12 -29.43
N ARG A 52 37.56 -6.06 -28.74
CA ARG A 52 38.80 -5.34 -29.10
C ARG A 52 40.05 -6.21 -28.96
N TRP A 53 40.07 -7.10 -27.97
CA TRP A 53 41.18 -8.02 -27.77
C TRP A 53 41.27 -9.05 -28.91
N GLY A 54 40.12 -9.61 -29.34
CA GLY A 54 40.04 -10.53 -30.48
C GLY A 54 40.63 -9.96 -31.77
N MET A 55 40.43 -8.66 -32.03
CA MET A 55 41.01 -7.98 -33.21
C MET A 55 42.53 -7.76 -33.12
N ARG A 56 43.13 -7.76 -31.92
CA ARG A 56 44.57 -7.53 -31.71
C ARG A 56 45.39 -8.81 -31.60
N ALA A 57 44.74 -9.93 -31.34
CA ALA A 57 45.39 -11.23 -31.15
C ALA A 57 46.10 -11.76 -32.41
N ASP A 58 45.72 -11.30 -33.61
CA ASP A 58 46.41 -11.62 -34.88
C ASP A 58 47.78 -10.94 -35.02
N THR A 59 48.15 -10.04 -34.10
CA THR A 59 49.47 -9.39 -34.03
C THR A 59 50.30 -10.02 -32.90
N ALA A 60 51.62 -10.07 -33.03
CA ALA A 60 52.50 -10.58 -31.96
C ALA A 60 52.40 -9.73 -30.67
N VAL A 61 51.51 -10.14 -29.76
CA VAL A 61 51.31 -9.51 -28.44
C VAL A 61 52.31 -10.09 -27.44
N GLN A 62 52.91 -9.23 -26.61
CA GLN A 62 53.84 -9.66 -25.56
C GLN A 62 53.12 -10.50 -24.48
N PRO A 63 53.73 -11.59 -23.96
CA PRO A 63 53.13 -12.46 -22.95
C PRO A 63 52.62 -11.74 -21.69
N GLU A 64 53.31 -10.70 -21.24
CA GLU A 64 52.93 -9.90 -20.07
C GLU A 64 51.59 -9.18 -20.28
N VAL A 65 51.34 -8.71 -21.51
CA VAL A 65 50.07 -8.06 -21.87
C VAL A 65 48.92 -9.07 -21.87
N MET A 66 49.18 -10.31 -22.30
CA MET A 66 48.21 -11.40 -22.21
C MET A 66 47.85 -11.71 -20.75
N PHE A 67 48.86 -11.83 -19.87
CA PHE A 67 48.63 -12.09 -18.45
C PHE A 67 47.75 -11.02 -17.80
N HIS A 68 48.08 -9.74 -18.00
CA HIS A 68 47.29 -8.64 -17.44
C HIS A 68 45.86 -8.60 -17.99
N HIS A 69 45.67 -8.91 -19.28
CA HIS A 69 44.35 -8.99 -19.88
C HIS A 69 43.49 -10.07 -19.20
N TYR A 70 43.96 -11.32 -19.13
CA TYR A 70 43.19 -12.41 -18.51
C TYR A 70 42.94 -12.17 -17.02
N HIS A 71 43.93 -11.65 -16.29
CA HIS A 71 43.76 -11.30 -14.88
C HIS A 71 42.70 -10.21 -14.68
N PHE A 72 42.68 -9.18 -15.53
CA PHE A 72 41.66 -8.14 -15.50
C PHE A 72 40.27 -8.70 -15.82
N MET A 73 40.14 -9.54 -16.85
CA MET A 73 38.88 -10.17 -17.21
C MET A 73 38.33 -11.03 -16.08
N GLY A 74 39.17 -11.81 -15.38
CA GLY A 74 38.74 -12.58 -14.21
C GLY A 74 38.22 -11.70 -13.06
N ARG A 75 38.80 -10.51 -12.84
CA ARG A 75 38.28 -9.55 -11.87
C ARG A 75 36.94 -8.94 -12.30
N LEU A 76 36.77 -8.69 -13.60
CA LEU A 76 35.54 -8.14 -14.16
C LEU A 76 34.39 -9.16 -14.09
N GLU A 77 34.64 -10.41 -14.44
CA GLU A 77 33.69 -11.52 -14.25
C GLU A 77 33.27 -11.69 -12.79
N HIS A 78 34.23 -11.60 -11.86
CA HIS A 78 33.92 -11.64 -10.44
C HIS A 78 33.01 -10.47 -10.01
N ALA A 79 33.29 -9.25 -10.47
CA ALA A 79 32.47 -8.08 -10.17
C ALA A 79 31.05 -8.20 -10.76
N ILE A 80 30.92 -8.73 -11.98
CA ILE A 80 29.63 -9.06 -12.60
C ILE A 80 28.87 -10.04 -11.71
N GLY A 81 29.50 -11.14 -11.28
CA GLY A 81 28.86 -12.11 -10.39
C GLY A 81 28.37 -11.52 -9.07
N LEU A 82 29.14 -10.63 -8.45
CA LEU A 82 28.70 -9.89 -7.25
C LEU A 82 27.49 -9.00 -7.58
N GLN A 83 27.54 -8.26 -8.69
CA GLN A 83 26.47 -7.35 -9.09
C GLN A 83 25.18 -8.10 -9.46
N THR A 84 25.27 -9.26 -10.11
CA THR A 84 24.12 -10.15 -10.35
C THR A 84 23.45 -10.55 -9.04
N GLY A 85 24.24 -10.87 -8.01
CA GLY A 85 23.73 -11.14 -6.66
C GLY A 85 23.01 -9.93 -6.04
N VAL A 86 23.54 -8.72 -6.25
CA VAL A 86 22.88 -7.48 -5.81
C VAL A 86 21.53 -7.29 -6.51
N VAL A 87 21.47 -7.47 -7.84
CA VAL A 87 20.22 -7.37 -8.62
C VAL A 87 19.17 -8.35 -8.08
N GLY A 88 19.53 -9.63 -7.93
CA GLY A 88 18.62 -10.64 -7.37
C GLY A 88 18.15 -10.29 -5.95
N GLY A 89 19.02 -9.70 -5.12
CA GLY A 89 18.66 -9.18 -3.82
C GLY A 89 17.65 -8.03 -3.88
N GLN A 90 17.80 -7.10 -4.84
CA GLN A 90 16.83 -6.01 -5.04
C GLN A 90 15.49 -6.53 -5.57
N GLU A 91 15.49 -7.54 -6.44
CA GLU A 91 14.26 -8.16 -6.94
C GLU A 91 13.43 -8.76 -5.80
N GLN A 92 14.06 -9.51 -4.88
CA GLN A 92 13.38 -10.02 -3.69
C GLN A 92 12.84 -8.90 -2.79
N ARG A 93 13.52 -7.75 -2.70
CA ARG A 93 13.04 -6.58 -1.94
C ARG A 93 11.84 -5.93 -2.61
N VAL A 94 11.83 -5.84 -3.94
CA VAL A 94 10.68 -5.35 -4.72
C VAL A 94 9.47 -6.24 -4.49
N GLU A 95 9.63 -7.57 -4.55
CA GLU A 95 8.54 -8.53 -4.28
C GLU A 95 7.96 -8.36 -2.87
N LYS A 96 8.81 -8.30 -1.86
CA LYS A 96 8.38 -8.09 -0.46
C LYS A 96 7.66 -6.75 -0.27
N ALA A 97 8.18 -5.66 -0.87
CA ALA A 97 7.54 -4.36 -0.79
C ALA A 97 6.18 -4.33 -1.51
N ALA A 98 6.05 -5.04 -2.62
CA ALA A 98 4.78 -5.17 -3.34
C ALA A 98 3.74 -5.95 -2.52
N GLN A 99 4.14 -7.04 -1.88
CA GLN A 99 3.27 -7.78 -0.96
C GLN A 99 2.83 -6.91 0.22
N ALA A 100 3.76 -6.17 0.84
CA ALA A 100 3.44 -5.27 1.95
C ALA A 100 2.46 -4.15 1.55
N LEU A 101 2.58 -3.61 0.34
CA LEU A 101 1.63 -2.63 -0.20
C LEU A 101 0.24 -3.26 -0.37
N LEU A 102 0.17 -4.45 -0.97
CA LEU A 102 -1.10 -5.16 -1.16
C LEU A 102 -1.81 -5.43 0.19
N GLU A 103 -1.08 -5.90 1.20
CA GLU A 103 -1.62 -6.11 2.55
C GLU A 103 -2.15 -4.81 3.17
N ALA A 104 -1.42 -3.70 3.00
CA ALA A 104 -1.85 -2.39 3.50
C ALA A 104 -3.13 -1.91 2.80
N GLU A 105 -3.24 -2.11 1.48
CA GLU A 105 -4.44 -1.77 0.71
C GLU A 105 -5.65 -2.60 1.11
N LEU A 106 -5.47 -3.92 1.29
CA LEU A 106 -6.53 -4.83 1.76
C LEU A 106 -7.02 -4.45 3.17
N ARG A 107 -6.09 -4.11 4.06
CA ARG A 107 -6.43 -3.65 5.42
C ARG A 107 -7.20 -2.34 5.41
N LEU A 108 -6.76 -1.38 4.60
CA LEU A 108 -7.44 -0.09 4.45
C LEU A 108 -8.86 -0.27 3.90
N SER A 109 -9.03 -1.10 2.86
CA SER A 109 -10.33 -1.41 2.27
C SER A 109 -11.27 -2.04 3.31
N SER A 110 -10.78 -3.01 4.09
CA SER A 110 -11.53 -3.66 5.15
C SER A 110 -11.97 -2.67 6.25
N LEU A 111 -11.08 -1.78 6.69
CA LEU A 111 -11.39 -0.77 7.70
C LEU A 111 -12.41 0.26 7.21
N ARG A 112 -12.33 0.70 5.95
CA ARG A 112 -13.31 1.60 5.35
C ARG A 112 -14.70 0.98 5.29
N LYS A 113 -14.81 -0.29 4.89
CA LYS A 113 -16.07 -1.04 4.94
C LYS A 113 -16.63 -1.14 6.36
N ALA A 114 -15.79 -1.47 7.34
CA ALA A 114 -16.20 -1.54 8.74
C ALA A 114 -16.71 -0.19 9.27
N LEU A 115 -16.02 0.91 8.93
CA LEU A 115 -16.44 2.27 9.27
C LEU A 115 -17.81 2.60 8.66
N GLU A 116 -18.02 2.29 7.39
CA GLU A 116 -19.30 2.50 6.70
C GLU A 116 -20.44 1.72 7.37
N HIS A 117 -20.24 0.43 7.64
CA HIS A 117 -21.20 -0.38 8.39
C HIS A 117 -21.52 0.22 9.75
N ARG A 118 -20.51 0.75 10.46
CA ARG A 118 -20.70 1.38 11.76
C ARG A 118 -21.51 2.67 11.66
N ARG A 119 -21.28 3.49 10.64
CA ARG A 119 -22.07 4.72 10.39
C ARG A 119 -23.54 4.39 10.15
N ARG A 120 -23.82 3.47 9.22
CA ARG A 120 -25.20 3.03 8.92
C ARG A 120 -25.92 2.48 10.15
N ALA A 121 -25.22 1.71 10.99
CA ALA A 121 -25.80 1.17 12.22
C ALA A 121 -26.18 2.27 13.23
N LEU A 122 -25.36 3.33 13.33
CA LEU A 122 -25.65 4.47 14.20
C LEU A 122 -26.82 5.31 13.66
N GLU A 123 -26.86 5.55 12.35
CA GLU A 123 -27.97 6.24 11.67
C GLU A 123 -29.30 5.52 11.89
N LEU A 124 -29.33 4.19 11.69
CA LEU A 124 -30.52 3.38 11.94
C LEU A 124 -30.96 3.43 13.41
N GLN A 125 -30.00 3.40 14.35
CA GLN A 125 -30.31 3.52 15.77
C GLN A 125 -30.91 4.89 16.11
N GLN A 126 -30.40 5.95 15.48
CA GLN A 126 -30.88 7.30 15.69
C GLN A 126 -32.28 7.52 15.11
N GLN A 127 -32.53 7.05 13.87
CA GLN A 127 -33.87 7.06 13.26
C GLN A 127 -34.91 6.34 14.13
N ARG A 128 -34.57 5.17 14.69
CA ARG A 128 -35.46 4.43 15.60
C ARG A 128 -35.77 5.20 16.89
N ARG A 129 -34.81 5.96 17.42
CA ARG A 129 -35.02 6.79 18.61
C ARG A 129 -35.93 7.98 18.30
N GLU A 130 -35.67 8.68 17.20
CA GLU A 130 -36.46 9.83 16.75
C GLU A 130 -37.92 9.43 16.44
N GLN A 131 -38.12 8.28 15.80
CA GLN A 131 -39.46 7.73 15.55
C GLN A 131 -40.19 7.43 16.87
N LYS A 132 -39.53 6.75 17.81
CA LYS A 132 -40.12 6.44 19.12
C LYS A 132 -40.52 7.70 19.90
N GLU A 133 -39.65 8.72 19.95
CA GLU A 133 -39.97 10.00 20.60
C GLU A 133 -41.14 10.73 19.94
N THR A 134 -41.26 10.62 18.61
CA THR A 134 -42.38 11.19 17.85
C THR A 134 -43.69 10.47 18.17
N ASP A 135 -43.67 9.14 18.19
CA ASP A 135 -44.85 8.31 18.52
C ASP A 135 -45.32 8.56 19.97
N GLU A 136 -44.39 8.70 20.93
CA GLU A 136 -44.69 9.04 22.32
C GLU A 136 -45.35 10.42 22.44
N ARG A 137 -44.85 11.44 21.73
CA ARG A 137 -45.47 12.78 21.70
C ARG A 137 -46.87 12.76 21.08
N ALA A 138 -47.06 12.03 19.98
CA ALA A 138 -48.37 11.90 19.33
C ALA A 138 -49.38 11.22 20.26
N SER A 139 -48.96 10.17 20.98
CA SER A 139 -49.78 9.46 21.97
C SER A 139 -50.19 10.36 23.14
N LEU A 140 -49.27 11.19 23.65
CA LEU A 140 -49.57 12.17 24.71
C LEU A 140 -50.58 13.23 24.24
N LEU A 141 -50.42 13.76 23.03
CA LEU A 141 -51.35 14.74 22.45
C LEU A 141 -52.74 14.11 22.24
N PHE A 142 -52.80 12.90 21.68
CA PHE A 142 -54.05 12.19 21.47
C PHE A 142 -54.74 11.84 22.79
N GLY A 143 -54.00 11.37 23.79
CA GLY A 143 -54.53 11.12 25.14
C GLY A 143 -55.09 12.38 25.81
N ARG A 144 -54.46 13.54 25.58
CA ARG A 144 -54.95 14.83 26.09
C ARG A 144 -56.22 15.30 25.37
N MET A 145 -56.30 15.08 24.06
CA MET A 145 -57.45 15.43 23.23
C MET A 145 -58.66 14.52 23.49
N GLY A 146 -58.43 13.21 23.64
CA GLY A 146 -59.47 12.25 24.04
C GLY A 146 -60.05 12.54 25.43
N ARG A 147 -59.22 13.07 26.35
CA ARG A 147 -59.68 13.50 27.68
C ARG A 147 -60.42 14.83 27.67
N ALA A 148 -60.12 15.73 26.73
CA ALA A 148 -60.86 16.99 26.53
C ALA A 148 -62.23 16.75 25.86
N GLY A 149 -62.34 15.81 24.92
CA GLY A 149 -63.62 15.46 24.27
C GLY A 149 -64.61 14.68 25.14
N MET A 150 -64.17 14.10 26.27
CA MET A 150 -65.04 13.44 27.26
C MET A 150 -65.51 14.37 28.38
N GLY A 151 -65.05 15.63 28.43
CA GLY A 151 -65.39 16.60 29.48
C GLY A 151 -66.62 17.48 29.20
N GLU A 152 -67.15 17.49 27.97
CA GLU A 152 -68.27 18.38 27.55
C GLU A 152 -69.66 17.72 27.58
N THR A 153 -69.80 16.45 28.00
CA THR A 153 -71.10 15.73 27.95
C THR A 153 -71.93 15.74 29.24
N HIS A 154 -71.60 16.55 30.25
CA HIS A 154 -72.37 16.64 31.49
C HIS A 154 -72.62 18.08 31.95
N GLN A 155 -73.56 18.78 31.29
CA GLN A 155 -74.39 19.82 31.91
C GLN A 155 -75.66 20.04 31.07
N GLU A 156 -76.59 19.09 31.15
CA GLU A 156 -78.00 19.32 30.84
C GLU A 156 -78.80 19.16 32.15
N GLN A 157 -79.71 20.11 32.35
CA GLN A 157 -80.73 20.28 33.40
C GLN A 157 -80.35 21.21 34.57
#